data_AF-A0A4Q6BPR5-F1
#
_entry.id   AF-A0A4Q6BPR5-F1
#
_cell.length_a   1.000
_cell.length_b   1.000
_cell.length_c   1.000
_cell.angle_alpha   90.00
_cell.angle_beta   90.00
_cell.angle_gamma   90.00
#
_symmetry.space_group_name_H-M   'P 1'
#
loop_
_entity.id
_entity.type
_entity.pdbx_description
1 polymer ?
#
loop_
_entity_poly.entity_id
_entity_poly.type
_entity_poly.pdbx_seq_one_letter_code
_entity_poly.pdbx_strand_id
1 'polypeptide(L)'
;LVPLEFFSNIVVRPVTLALRLFANMFAGHLLIILFSTGGLFLLQHGGIGYVAGPLAWVLFIAICFLELLVQFLQAYVFTLLNAMYISGALADEH
;
A
#
# COMPACT_ATOMS: atom_id res chain seq x y z
N LEU A 1 -28.87 10.05 -17.24
CA LEU A 1 -27.71 9.13 -17.37
C LEU A 1 -26.40 9.79 -16.95
N VAL A 2 -26.15 11.06 -17.32
CA VAL A 2 -24.96 11.85 -16.93
C VAL A 2 -24.64 11.87 -15.41
N PRO A 3 -25.61 11.95 -14.47
CA PRO A 3 -25.29 12.02 -13.04
C PRO A 3 -24.74 10.70 -12.47
N LEU A 4 -25.17 9.56 -13.01
CA LEU A 4 -24.73 8.24 -12.57
C LEU A 4 -23.30 7.93 -13.02
N GLU A 5 -22.91 8.37 -14.22
CA GLU A 5 -21.50 8.30 -14.69
C GLU A 5 -20.58 9.24 -13.94
N PHE A 6 -21.07 10.43 -13.59
CA PHE A 6 -20.34 11.40 -12.78
C PHE A 6 -20.10 10.86 -11.37
N PHE A 7 -21.17 10.41 -10.69
CA PHE A 7 -21.09 9.81 -9.36
C PHE A 7 -20.25 8.53 -9.34
N SER A 8 -20.38 7.68 -10.36
CA SER A 8 -19.57 6.47 -10.49
C SER A 8 -18.10 6.79 -10.74
N ASN A 9 -17.73 7.68 -11.67
CA ASN A 9 -16.32 8.02 -11.89
C ASN A 9 -15.69 8.77 -10.70
N ILE A 10 -16.45 9.60 -10.00
CA ILE A 10 -15.98 10.38 -8.86
C ILE A 10 -15.86 9.56 -7.59
N VAL A 11 -16.76 8.60 -7.34
CA VAL A 11 -16.72 7.79 -6.12
C VAL A 11 -15.93 6.51 -6.35
N VAL A 12 -16.14 5.82 -7.46
CA VAL A 12 -15.51 4.52 -7.71
C VAL A 12 -14.01 4.67 -7.92
N ARG A 13 -13.52 5.70 -8.62
CA ARG A 13 -12.09 5.90 -8.87
C ARG A 13 -11.27 6.12 -7.59
N PRO A 14 -11.62 7.04 -6.68
CA PRO A 14 -10.91 7.20 -5.41
C PRO A 14 -11.15 6.03 -4.45
N VAL A 15 -12.33 5.39 -4.45
CA VAL A 15 -12.54 4.16 -3.65
C VAL A 15 -11.61 3.04 -4.12
N THR A 16 -11.43 2.87 -5.43
CA THR A 16 -10.49 1.88 -5.98
C THR A 16 -9.04 2.22 -5.62
N LEU A 17 -8.70 3.51 -5.57
CA LEU A 17 -7.37 3.97 -5.15
C LEU A 17 -7.13 3.77 -3.65
N ALA A 18 -8.14 4.04 -2.81
CA ALA A 18 -8.13 3.82 -1.37
C ALA A 18 -7.98 2.33 -1.04
N LEU A 19 -8.72 1.46 -1.74
CA LEU A 19 -8.59 0.01 -1.61
C LEU A 19 -7.18 -0.45 -2.01
N ARG A 20 -6.56 0.17 -3.03
CA ARG A 20 -5.19 -0.12 -3.46
C ARG A 20 -4.15 0.29 -2.41
N LEU A 21 -4.32 1.46 -1.79
CA LEU A 21 -3.46 1.89 -0.68
C LEU A 21 -3.61 0.95 0.53
N PHE A 22 -4.84 0.59 0.88
CA PHE A 22 -5.13 -0.36 1.95
C PHE A 22 -4.49 -1.73 1.68
N ALA A 23 -4.65 -2.27 0.47
CA ALA A 23 -4.04 -3.54 0.08
C ALA A 23 -2.51 -3.48 0.14
N ASN A 24 -1.88 -2.37 -0.30
CA ASN A 24 -0.43 -2.20 -0.22
C ASN A 24 0.08 -2.11 1.22
N MET A 25 -0.63 -1.42 2.12
CA MET A 25 -0.26 -1.36 3.54
C MET A 25 -0.49 -2.70 4.26
N PHE A 26 -1.56 -3.42 3.90
CA PHE A 26 -1.87 -4.74 4.44
C PHE A 26 -0.87 -5.80 3.96
N ALA A 27 -0.49 -5.78 2.69
CA ALA A 27 0.52 -6.67 2.13
C ALA A 27 1.87 -6.52 2.84
N GLY A 28 2.35 -5.29 2.99
CA GLY A 28 3.59 -5.01 3.73
C GLY A 28 3.52 -5.52 5.16
N HIS A 29 2.40 -5.30 5.87
CA HIS A 29 2.21 -5.80 7.24
C HIS A 29 2.25 -7.34 7.32
N LEU A 30 1.59 -8.05 6.40
CA LEU A 30 1.65 -9.52 6.30
C LEU A 30 3.07 -10.00 5.99
N LEU A 31 3.80 -9.26 5.16
CA LEU A 31 5.20 -9.54 4.80
C LEU A 31 6.10 -9.52 6.03
N ILE A 32 5.93 -8.53 6.93
CA ILE A 32 6.68 -8.42 8.19
C ILE A 32 6.41 -9.64 9.08
N ILE A 33 5.14 -10.02 9.22
CA ILE A 33 4.74 -11.17 10.05
C ILE A 33 5.32 -12.47 9.47
N LEU A 34 5.31 -12.63 8.15
CA LEU A 34 5.85 -13.80 7.46
C LEU A 34 7.38 -13.91 7.65
N PHE A 35 8.14 -12.84 7.45
CA PHE A 35 9.60 -12.85 7.63
C PHE A 35 10.02 -12.95 9.09
N SER A 36 9.27 -12.33 10.01
CA SER A 36 9.52 -12.46 11.44
C SER A 36 9.30 -13.90 11.92
N THR A 37 8.18 -14.51 11.56
CA THR A 37 7.83 -15.87 11.99
C THR A 37 8.63 -16.94 11.24
N GLY A 38 8.77 -16.79 9.92
CA GLY A 38 9.54 -17.69 9.06
C GLY A 38 11.04 -17.61 9.33
N GLY A 39 11.58 -16.43 9.62
CA GLY A 39 12.97 -16.24 10.01
C GLY A 39 13.30 -16.91 11.36
N LEU A 40 12.41 -16.79 12.35
CA LEU A 40 12.56 -17.48 13.64
C LEU A 40 12.50 -19.01 13.48
N PHE A 41 11.55 -19.50 12.67
CA PHE A 41 11.40 -20.91 12.39
C PHE A 41 12.64 -21.49 11.69
N LEU A 42 13.20 -20.75 10.73
CA LEU A 42 14.40 -21.12 9.98
C LEU A 42 15.67 -21.13 10.87
N LEU A 43 15.75 -20.24 11.85
CA LEU A 43 16.82 -20.24 12.86
C LEU A 43 16.72 -21.43 13.82
N GLN A 44 15.51 -21.85 14.19
CA GLN A 44 15.30 -22.99 15.10
C GLN A 44 15.60 -24.36 14.46
N HIS A 45 15.46 -24.52 13.14
CA HIS A 45 15.58 -25.84 12.48
C HIS A 45 16.99 -26.24 12.06
N GLY A 46 18.01 -25.40 12.29
CA GLY A 46 19.44 -25.76 12.15
C GLY A 46 19.94 -26.02 10.72
N GLY A 47 21.22 -25.72 10.46
CA GLY A 47 21.87 -25.92 9.15
C GLY A 47 21.95 -24.64 8.30
N ILE A 48 21.56 -24.73 7.02
CA ILE A 48 21.65 -23.63 6.02
C ILE A 48 20.84 -22.39 6.46
N GLY A 49 19.89 -22.57 7.38
CA GLY A 49 19.03 -21.53 7.94
C GLY A 49 19.76 -20.42 8.72
N TYR A 50 20.93 -20.68 9.29
CA TYR A 50 21.71 -19.67 10.02
C TYR A 50 22.30 -18.58 9.12
N VAL A 51 22.57 -18.89 7.85
CA VAL A 51 23.09 -17.92 6.86
C VAL A 51 21.96 -17.34 6.02
N ALA A 52 20.95 -18.16 5.69
CA ALA A 52 19.78 -17.72 4.93
C ALA A 52 18.85 -16.79 5.73
N GLY A 53 18.75 -16.94 7.05
CA GLY A 53 17.91 -16.10 7.91
C GLY A 53 18.31 -14.61 7.91
N PRO A 54 19.58 -14.26 8.16
CA PRO A 54 20.04 -12.86 8.09
C PRO A 54 19.91 -12.25 6.70
N LEU A 55 20.21 -13.02 5.64
CA LEU A 55 20.08 -12.55 4.25
C LEU A 55 18.63 -12.22 3.90
N ALA A 56 17.69 -13.09 4.29
CA ALA A 56 16.25 -12.88 4.14
C ALA A 56 15.79 -11.61 4.88
N TRP A 57 16.31 -11.36 6.08
CA TRP A 57 16.02 -10.16 6.86
C TRP A 57 16.52 -8.87 6.20
N VAL A 58 17.74 -8.88 5.64
CA VAL A 58 18.29 -7.70 4.93
C VAL A 58 17.49 -7.39 3.68
N LEU A 59 17.14 -8.41 2.89
CA LEU A 59 16.32 -8.22 1.69
C LEU A 59 14.91 -7.72 2.03
N PHE A 60 14.33 -8.23 3.12
CA PHE A 60 13.06 -7.77 3.64
C PHE A 60 13.09 -6.28 4.01
N ILE A 61 14.09 -5.83 4.77
CA ILE A 61 14.26 -4.41 5.12
C ILE A 61 14.37 -3.54 3.86
N ALA A 62 15.13 -3.99 2.86
CA ALA A 62 15.28 -3.25 1.60
C ALA A 62 13.96 -3.10 0.83
N ILE A 63 13.17 -4.19 0.73
CA ILE A 63 11.85 -4.16 0.09
C ILE A 63 10.87 -3.30 0.88
N CYS A 64 10.93 -3.34 2.21
CA CYS A 64 10.04 -2.56 3.07
C CYS A 64 10.23 -1.04 2.86
N PHE A 65 11.48 -0.59 2.67
CA PHE A 65 11.77 0.79 2.29
C PHE A 65 11.16 1.18 0.93
N LEU A 66 11.23 0.27 -0.05
CA LEU A 66 10.63 0.49 -1.37
C LEU A 66 9.10 0.56 -1.28
N GLU A 67 8.47 -0.35 -0.54
CA GLU A 67 7.02 -0.34 -0.31
C GLU A 67 6.55 0.95 0.36
N LEU A 68 7.27 1.44 1.38
CA LEU A 68 6.96 2.71 2.05
C LEU A 68 6.97 3.89 1.07
N LEU A 69 7.96 3.94 0.16
CA LEU A 69 8.06 4.97 -0.86
C LEU A 69 6.86 4.91 -1.83
N VAL A 70 6.49 3.72 -2.28
CA VAL A 70 5.35 3.52 -3.18
C VAL A 70 4.02 3.86 -2.49
N GLN A 71 3.87 3.49 -1.22
CA GLN A 71 2.69 3.84 -0.41
C GLN A 71 2.55 5.35 -0.24
N PHE A 72 3.65 6.06 0.03
CA PHE A 72 3.64 7.52 0.12
C PHE A 72 3.19 8.18 -1.19
N LEU A 73 3.70 7.71 -2.33
CA LEU A 73 3.31 8.22 -3.64
C LEU A 73 1.82 7.98 -3.94
N GLN A 74 1.29 6.81 -3.58
CA GLN A 74 -0.14 6.52 -3.73
C GLN A 74 -1.03 7.40 -2.84
N ALA A 75 -0.64 7.61 -1.58
CA ALA A 75 -1.36 8.50 -0.68
C ALA A 75 -1.36 9.96 -1.20
N TYR A 76 -0.24 10.42 -1.76
CA TYR A 76 -0.16 11.74 -2.40
C TYR A 76 -1.10 11.89 -3.59
N VAL A 77 -1.15 10.90 -4.49
CA VAL A 77 -2.06 10.94 -5.64
C VAL A 77 -3.53 10.94 -5.16
N PHE A 78 -3.84 10.19 -4.11
CA PHE A 78 -5.19 10.17 -3.52
C PHE A 78 -5.59 11.54 -2.97
N THR A 79 -4.73 12.20 -2.18
CA THR A 79 -5.05 13.51 -1.60
C THR A 79 -5.16 14.58 -2.68
N LEU A 80 -4.30 14.55 -3.70
CA LEU A 80 -4.38 15.46 -4.84
C LEU A 80 -5.69 15.29 -5.62
N LEU A 81 -6.11 14.04 -5.90
CA LEU A 81 -7.36 13.78 -6.60
C LEU A 81 -8.57 14.24 -5.77
N ASN A 82 -8.56 14.02 -4.46
CA ASN A 82 -9.60 14.52 -3.55
C ASN A 82 -9.63 16.04 -3.49
N ALA A 83 -8.47 16.70 -3.44
CA ALA A 83 -8.39 18.17 -3.44
C ALA A 83 -8.96 18.76 -4.73
N MET A 84 -8.62 18.19 -5.89
CA MET A 84 -9.22 18.61 -7.17
C MET A 84 -10.72 18.37 -7.21
N TYR A 85 -11.19 17.25 -6.66
CA TYR A 85 -12.62 16.97 -6.60
C TYR A 85 -13.38 17.97 -5.70
N ILE A 86 -12.85 18.25 -4.50
CA ILE A 86 -13.42 19.25 -3.59
C ILE A 86 -13.43 20.63 -4.25
N SER A 87 -12.34 21.01 -4.93
CA SER A 87 -12.26 22.28 -5.66
C SER A 87 -13.24 22.37 -6.83
N GLY A 88 -13.50 21.26 -7.53
CA GLY A 88 -14.47 21.21 -8.62
C GLY A 88 -15.91 21.27 -8.12
N ALA A 89 -16.22 20.59 -7.01
CA ALA A 89 -17.54 20.65 -6.38
C ALA A 89 -17.87 22.03 -5.81
N LEU A 90 -16.87 22.76 -5.30
CA LEU A 90 -17.06 24.13 -4.79
C LEU A 90 -17.27 25.15 -5.92
N ALA A 91 -16.75 24.90 -7.12
CA ALA A 91 -16.90 25.77 -8.28
C ALA A 91 -18.26 25.61 -8.99
N ASP A 92 -18.97 24.50 -8.78
CA ASP A 92 -20.32 24.23 -9.33
C ASP A 92 -21.44 24.92 -8.51
N GLU A 93 -21.11 25.52 -7.37
CA GLU A 93 -22.04 26.25 -6.50
C GLU A 93 -22.15 27.76 -6.84
N HIS A 94 -21.48 28.22 -7.90
CA HIS A 94 -21.61 29.57 -8.49
C HIS A 94 -21.99 29.52 -9.97
#